data_AF-A0AAD8DT73-F1
#
_entry.id   AF-A0AAD8DT73-F1
#
_cell.length_a   1.000
_cell.length_b   1.000
_cell.length_c   1.000
_cell.angle_alpha   90.00
_cell.angle_beta   90.00
_cell.angle_gamma   90.00
#
_symmetry.space_group_name_H-M   'P 1'
#
loop_
_entity.id
_entity.type
_entity.pdbx_description
1 polymer ?
#
loop_
_entity_poly.entity_id
_entity_poly.type
_entity_poly.pdbx_seq_one_letter_code
_entity_poly.pdbx_strand_id
1 'polypeptide(L)'
;MADIKSYIKKRASLKAKLTQFSSYLKTAQSCEKLSEVQVVEVEYRLNTFENLYEKYDTLQTDLEALMDDPSEQYAEREDFERLYYSLVASARHLISDARKLQTGGHASEDASSRCFLAEMASTESPTSGHARVSFGALSTPSAPYPYHQLKTLQRGEHVETSAQRSLRRRPERDRASDIAACAYAS
;
A
#
# COMPACT_ATOMS: atom_id res chain seq x y z
N MET A 1 15.07 -17.94 -21.74
CA MET A 1 13.80 -17.20 -21.86
C MET A 1 13.35 -16.89 -20.44
N ALA A 2 13.10 -15.63 -20.10
CA ALA A 2 12.65 -15.28 -18.76
C ALA A 2 11.15 -15.60 -18.64
N ASP A 3 10.78 -16.53 -17.77
CA ASP A 3 9.41 -16.99 -17.65
C ASP A 3 8.52 -15.91 -17.01
N ILE A 4 7.33 -15.66 -17.56
CA ILE A 4 6.29 -14.79 -16.99
C ILE A 4 6.06 -15.11 -15.50
N LYS A 5 6.10 -16.41 -15.14
CA LYS A 5 6.00 -16.87 -13.74
C LYS A 5 7.11 -16.30 -12.84
N SER A 6 8.33 -16.14 -13.36
CA SER A 6 9.45 -15.52 -12.66
C SER A 6 9.20 -14.03 -12.40
N TYR A 7 8.70 -13.31 -13.41
CA TYR A 7 8.31 -11.90 -13.28
C TYR A 7 7.21 -11.71 -12.22
N ILE A 8 6.16 -12.52 -12.25
CA ILE A 8 5.08 -12.48 -11.24
C ILE A 8 5.62 -12.71 -9.83
N LYS A 9 6.53 -13.67 -9.63
CA LYS A 9 7.17 -13.93 -8.32
C LYS A 9 8.01 -12.75 -7.84
N LYS A 10 8.77 -12.13 -8.73
CA LYS A 10 9.57 -10.93 -8.42
C LYS A 10 8.66 -9.75 -8.07
N ARG A 11 7.55 -9.55 -8.81
CA ARG A 11 6.53 -8.54 -8.50
C ARG A 11 5.93 -8.76 -7.10
N ALA A 12 5.55 -9.99 -6.78
CA ALA A 12 5.03 -10.33 -5.45
C ALA A 12 6.04 -9.99 -4.34
N SER A 13 7.33 -10.20 -4.58
CA SER A 13 8.39 -9.84 -3.64
C SER A 13 8.52 -8.32 -3.45
N LEU A 14 8.31 -7.51 -4.49
CA LEU A 14 8.27 -6.05 -4.38
C LEU A 14 7.01 -5.57 -3.64
N LYS A 15 5.84 -6.16 -3.93
CA LYS A 15 4.59 -5.89 -3.17
C LYS A 15 4.75 -6.22 -1.69
N ALA A 16 5.43 -7.30 -1.34
CA ALA A 16 5.72 -7.63 0.05
C ALA A 16 6.55 -6.54 0.75
N LYS A 17 7.45 -5.86 0.04
CA LYS A 17 8.20 -4.71 0.58
C LYS A 17 7.31 -3.49 0.81
N LEU A 18 6.34 -3.21 -0.08
CA LEU A 18 5.29 -2.19 0.16
C LEU A 18 4.55 -2.50 1.46
N THR A 19 4.12 -3.75 1.65
CA THR A 19 3.38 -4.17 2.84
C THR A 19 4.23 -4.01 4.11
N GLN A 20 5.49 -4.43 4.08
CA GLN A 20 6.39 -4.27 5.24
C GLN A 20 6.59 -2.80 5.63
N PHE A 21 6.79 -1.92 4.65
CA PHE A 21 6.96 -0.49 4.90
C PHE A 21 5.65 0.15 5.41
N SER A 22 4.50 -0.24 4.85
CA SER A 22 3.18 0.19 5.34
C SER A 22 2.96 -0.19 6.80
N SER A 23 3.26 -1.45 7.17
CA SER A 23 3.14 -1.91 8.55
C SER A 23 4.04 -1.10 9.50
N TYR A 24 5.28 -0.85 9.07
CA TYR A 24 6.21 -0.01 9.84
C TYR A 24 5.69 1.42 10.04
N LEU A 25 5.22 2.08 8.97
CA LEU A 25 4.69 3.44 9.06
C LEU A 25 3.46 3.52 9.98
N LYS A 26 2.57 2.52 9.94
CA LYS A 26 1.42 2.48 10.86
C LYS A 26 1.85 2.43 12.32
N THR A 27 2.90 1.64 12.64
CA THR A 27 3.47 1.63 13.98
C THR A 27 4.08 2.98 14.34
N ALA A 28 4.86 3.58 13.44
CA ALA A 28 5.47 4.89 13.69
C ALA A 28 4.43 6.01 13.87
N GLN A 29 3.36 6.02 13.08
CA GLN A 29 2.26 6.98 13.16
C GLN A 29 1.41 6.81 14.42
N SER A 30 1.42 5.63 15.05
CA SER A 30 0.70 5.40 16.31
C SER A 30 1.39 6.05 17.52
N CYS A 31 2.65 6.49 17.36
CA CYS A 31 3.37 7.22 18.39
C CYS A 31 2.98 8.71 18.36
N GLU A 32 2.60 9.28 19.51
CA GLU A 32 2.28 10.71 19.64
C GLU A 32 3.47 11.62 19.28
N LYS A 33 4.68 11.18 19.65
CA LYS A 33 5.94 11.88 19.33
C LYS A 33 7.02 10.87 18.96
N LEU A 34 7.67 11.10 17.82
CA LEU A 34 8.84 10.34 17.41
C LEU A 34 10.10 10.91 18.05
N SER A 35 10.95 10.02 18.58
CA SER A 35 12.31 10.36 18.98
C SER A 35 13.20 10.63 17.77
N GLU A 36 14.29 11.38 17.94
CA GLU A 36 15.20 11.69 16.85
C GLU A 36 15.79 10.44 16.19
N VAL A 37 16.09 9.41 16.98
CA VAL A 37 16.56 8.12 16.46
C VAL A 37 15.52 7.48 15.52
N GLN A 38 14.23 7.55 15.88
CA GLN A 38 13.16 7.03 15.04
C GLN A 38 12.97 7.86 13.77
N VAL A 39 13.11 9.19 13.85
CA VAL A 39 13.04 10.07 12.67
C VAL A 39 14.13 9.69 11.66
N VAL A 40 15.37 9.53 12.12
CA VAL A 40 16.50 9.07 11.31
C VAL A 40 16.25 7.67 10.71
N GLU A 41 15.65 6.76 11.49
CA GLU A 41 15.29 5.43 10.97
C GLU A 41 14.24 5.49 9.86
N VAL A 42 13.19 6.31 10.03
CA VAL A 42 12.14 6.51 9.00
C VAL A 42 12.78 7.08 7.72
N GLU A 43 13.68 8.05 7.84
CA GLU A 43 14.41 8.64 6.70
C GLU A 43 15.25 7.60 5.96
N TYR A 44 16.03 6.80 6.68
CA TYR A 44 16.86 5.76 6.07
C TYR A 44 16.00 4.71 5.33
N ARG A 45 14.91 4.27 5.97
CA ARG A 45 13.97 3.34 5.36
C ARG A 45 13.29 3.95 4.13
N LEU A 46 12.89 5.22 4.20
CA LEU A 46 12.29 5.94 3.08
C LEU A 46 13.26 6.04 1.90
N ASN A 47 14.50 6.45 2.11
CA ASN A 47 15.51 6.53 1.05
C ASN A 47 15.76 5.17 0.38
N THR A 48 15.81 4.10 1.17
CA THR A 48 15.91 2.73 0.63
C THR A 48 14.66 2.33 -0.17
N PHE A 49 13.48 2.73 0.32
CA PHE A 49 12.18 2.43 -0.27
C PHE A 49 11.94 3.20 -1.56
N GLU A 50 12.46 4.42 -1.71
CA GLU A 50 12.28 5.22 -2.93
C GLU A 50 12.87 4.50 -4.16
N ASN A 51 13.99 3.80 -3.99
CA ASN A 51 14.62 2.95 -5.02
C ASN A 51 13.80 1.69 -5.39
N LEU A 52 12.68 1.42 -4.73
CA LEU A 52 11.79 0.29 -5.03
C LEU A 52 11.03 0.51 -6.34
N TYR A 53 10.64 1.75 -6.63
CA TYR A 53 9.75 2.04 -7.75
C TYR A 53 10.42 1.78 -9.10
N GLU A 54 11.65 2.24 -9.31
CA GLU A 54 12.40 1.98 -10.54
C GLU A 54 12.52 0.47 -10.86
N LYS A 55 12.75 -0.35 -9.81
CA LYS A 55 12.82 -1.81 -9.92
C LYS A 55 11.47 -2.42 -10.29
N TYR A 56 10.38 -1.87 -9.76
CA TYR A 56 9.03 -2.29 -10.09
C TYR A 56 8.66 -1.88 -11.52
N ASP A 57 8.91 -0.63 -11.90
CA ASP A 57 8.56 -0.06 -13.19
C ASP A 57 9.22 -0.81 -14.35
N THR A 58 10.53 -1.09 -14.22
CA THR A 58 11.26 -1.91 -15.21
C THR A 58 10.63 -3.31 -15.33
N LEU A 59 10.39 -3.96 -14.20
CA LEU A 59 9.82 -5.31 -14.15
C LEU A 59 8.42 -5.36 -14.74
N GLN A 60 7.60 -4.37 -14.44
CA GLN A 60 6.19 -4.29 -14.82
C GLN A 60 6.07 -3.97 -16.32
N THR A 61 6.92 -3.09 -16.84
CA THR A 61 7.03 -2.80 -18.29
C THR A 61 7.42 -4.05 -19.09
N ASP A 62 8.41 -4.81 -18.61
CA ASP A 62 8.78 -6.09 -19.24
C ASP A 62 7.61 -7.08 -19.24
N LEU A 63 6.85 -7.14 -18.14
CA LEU A 63 5.72 -8.05 -18.00
C LEU A 63 4.58 -7.66 -18.96
N GLU A 64 4.26 -6.37 -19.05
CA GLU A 64 3.27 -5.82 -19.99
C GLU A 64 3.63 -6.12 -21.45
N ALA A 65 4.92 -6.04 -21.81
CA ALA A 65 5.39 -6.36 -23.17
C ALA A 65 5.34 -7.87 -23.50
N LEU A 66 5.31 -8.74 -22.49
CA LEU A 66 5.24 -10.19 -22.66
C LEU A 66 3.80 -10.74 -22.70
N MET A 67 2.79 -9.92 -22.40
CA MET A 67 1.39 -10.32 -22.38
C MET A 67 0.69 -9.99 -23.69
N ASP A 68 -0.08 -10.94 -24.22
CA ASP A 68 -0.94 -10.70 -25.39
C ASP A 68 -2.07 -9.70 -25.06
N ASP A 69 -2.59 -9.76 -23.83
CA ASP A 69 -3.52 -8.78 -23.27
C ASP A 69 -2.96 -8.22 -21.94
N PRO A 70 -2.41 -7.00 -21.94
CA PRO A 70 -1.80 -6.39 -20.75
C PRO A 70 -2.81 -5.68 -19.83
N SER A 71 -4.13 -5.78 -20.06
CA SER A 71 -5.15 -5.03 -19.29
C SER A 71 -5.05 -5.24 -17.78
N GLU A 72 -4.87 -6.49 -17.32
CA GLU A 72 -4.67 -6.80 -15.89
C GLU A 72 -3.35 -6.24 -15.34
N GLN A 73 -2.34 -6.11 -16.20
CA GLN A 73 -1.03 -5.60 -15.81
C GLN A 73 -1.08 -4.10 -15.57
N TYR A 74 -1.83 -3.36 -16.39
CA TYR A 74 -2.06 -1.93 -16.15
C TYR A 74 -2.81 -1.67 -14.84
N ALA A 75 -3.82 -2.50 -14.52
CA ALA A 75 -4.52 -2.41 -13.23
C ALA A 75 -3.57 -2.70 -12.04
N GLU A 76 -2.71 -3.71 -12.16
CA GLU A 76 -1.69 -4.01 -11.14
C GLU A 76 -0.69 -2.86 -10.95
N ARG A 77 -0.33 -2.15 -12.03
CA ARG A 77 0.52 -0.96 -11.99
C ARG A 77 -0.14 0.17 -11.21
N GLU A 78 -1.38 0.50 -11.55
CA GLU A 78 -2.15 1.56 -10.87
C GLU A 78 -2.26 1.28 -9.37
N ASP A 79 -2.57 0.03 -8.99
CA ASP A 79 -2.67 -0.36 -7.59
C ASP A 79 -1.35 -0.26 -6.83
N PHE A 80 -0.24 -0.67 -7.46
CA PHE A 80 1.08 -0.55 -6.87
C PHE A 80 1.48 0.92 -6.68
N GLU A 81 1.31 1.74 -7.70
CA GLU A 81 1.67 3.16 -7.71
C GLU A 81 0.89 3.95 -6.67
N ARG A 82 -0.44 3.75 -6.62
CA ARG A 82 -1.31 4.37 -5.62
C ARG A 82 -0.81 4.08 -4.20
N LEU A 83 -0.45 2.83 -3.91
CA LEU A 83 0.08 2.46 -2.60
C LEU A 83 1.48 3.03 -2.35
N TYR A 84 2.39 2.92 -3.32
CA TYR A 84 3.76 3.41 -3.20
C TYR A 84 3.78 4.92 -2.91
N TYR A 85 3.10 5.73 -3.73
CA TYR A 85 3.10 7.18 -3.58
C TYR A 85 2.41 7.62 -2.29
N SER A 86 1.34 6.94 -1.88
CA SER A 86 0.69 7.19 -0.59
C SER A 86 1.65 6.95 0.58
N LEU A 87 2.45 5.89 0.54
CA LEU A 87 3.42 5.56 1.58
C LEU A 87 4.59 6.54 1.62
N VAL A 88 5.14 6.93 0.46
CA VAL A 88 6.21 7.93 0.35
C VAL A 88 5.74 9.27 0.92
N ALA A 89 4.56 9.74 0.51
CA ALA A 89 3.98 10.98 1.02
C ALA A 89 3.77 10.92 2.55
N SER A 90 3.22 9.81 3.04
CA SER A 90 2.98 9.58 4.47
C SER A 90 4.27 9.61 5.28
N ALA A 91 5.33 8.96 4.80
CA ALA A 91 6.63 8.96 5.46
C ALA A 91 7.26 10.36 5.50
N ARG A 92 7.25 11.08 4.36
CA ARG A 92 7.79 12.45 4.28
C ARG A 92 7.04 13.40 5.21
N HIS A 93 5.72 13.29 5.25
CA HIS A 93 4.89 14.08 6.15
C HIS A 93 5.22 13.80 7.61
N LEU A 94 5.32 12.51 7.99
CA LEU A 94 5.68 12.08 9.34
C LEU A 94 7.04 12.63 9.79
N ILE A 95 8.06 12.60 8.92
CA ILE A 95 9.39 13.16 9.19
C ILE A 95 9.31 14.68 9.38
N SER A 96 8.63 15.38 8.47
CA SER A 96 8.44 16.83 8.54
C SER A 96 7.81 17.25 9.86
N ASP A 97 6.73 16.57 10.25
CA ASP A 97 5.97 16.94 11.44
C ASP A 97 6.72 16.60 12.72
N ALA A 98 7.42 15.47 12.77
CA ALA A 98 8.31 15.15 13.88
C ALA A 98 9.40 16.21 14.09
N ARG A 99 10.00 16.71 13.00
CA ARG A 99 11.03 17.76 13.07
C ARG A 99 10.46 19.11 13.55
N LYS A 100 9.27 19.51 13.08
CA LYS A 100 8.60 20.74 13.56
C LYS A 100 8.37 20.73 15.07
N LEU A 101 7.94 19.58 15.61
CA LEU A 101 7.70 19.39 17.05
C LEU A 101 8.98 19.43 17.89
N GLN A 102 10.14 19.18 17.28
CA GLN A 102 11.44 19.29 17.94
C GLN A 102 11.98 20.73 17.93
N THR A 103 11.75 21.48 16.84
CA THR A 103 12.21 22.87 16.72
C THR A 103 11.28 23.88 17.41
N GLY A 104 10.02 23.53 17.68
CA GLY A 104 9.03 24.38 18.33
C GLY A 104 9.26 24.69 19.82
N GLY A 105 10.36 24.25 20.42
CA GLY A 105 10.74 24.57 21.80
C GLY A 105 11.40 25.95 21.97
N HIS A 106 11.69 26.68 20.88
CA HIS A 106 12.42 27.95 20.97
C HIS A 106 12.21 28.90 19.77
N ALA A 107 10.98 29.26 19.39
CA ALA A 107 10.70 30.48 18.63
C ALA A 107 9.21 30.82 18.63
N SER A 108 8.94 32.12 18.79
CA SER A 108 7.64 32.77 18.87
C SER A 108 6.71 32.49 17.70
N GLU A 109 5.42 32.61 18.00
CA GLU A 109 4.35 32.88 17.04
C GLU A 109 4.80 33.95 16.03
N ASP A 110 4.84 33.59 14.75
CA ASP A 110 4.27 34.47 13.74
C ASP A 110 3.73 33.63 12.58
N ALA A 111 2.46 33.90 12.28
CA ALA A 111 1.69 33.23 11.27
C ALA A 111 2.15 33.70 9.88
N SER A 112 2.44 32.77 8.98
CA SER A 112 2.30 33.07 7.56
C SER A 112 1.90 31.85 6.77
N SER A 113 0.58 31.64 6.80
CA SER A 113 -0.19 30.86 5.84
C SER A 113 0.33 31.03 4.42
N ARG A 114 0.71 29.94 3.77
CA ARG A 114 0.61 29.83 2.31
C ARG A 114 -0.11 28.55 1.95
N CYS A 115 -1.44 28.69 1.97
CA CYS A 115 -2.36 27.86 1.23
C CYS A 115 -1.96 27.93 -0.25
N PHE A 116 -1.55 26.81 -0.83
CA PHE A 116 -1.23 26.71 -2.25
C PHE A 116 -2.53 26.40 -3.01
N LEU A 117 -3.34 27.43 -3.26
CA LEU A 117 -4.42 27.36 -4.24
C LEU A 117 -4.52 28.68 -5.01
N ALA A 118 -4.31 28.56 -6.32
CA ALA A 118 -4.82 29.38 -7.42
C ALA A 118 -4.53 30.90 -7.43
N GLU A 119 -3.60 31.30 -8.30
CA GLU A 119 -3.60 32.64 -8.90
C GLU A 119 -3.60 32.46 -10.43
N MET A 120 -4.79 32.45 -11.02
CA MET A 120 -5.00 32.65 -12.45
C MET A 120 -4.93 34.15 -12.71
N ALA A 121 -3.79 34.64 -13.22
CA ALA A 121 -3.68 36.02 -13.64
C ALA A 121 -4.35 36.22 -15.00
N SER A 122 -5.58 36.71 -14.96
CA SER A 122 -6.23 37.41 -16.06
C SER A 122 -5.53 38.76 -16.29
N THR A 123 -5.12 39.04 -17.53
CA THR A 123 -4.90 40.41 -18.01
C THR A 123 -5.77 40.63 -19.25
N GLU A 124 -6.87 41.35 -19.06
CA GLU A 124 -7.62 42.10 -20.08
C GLU A 124 -6.80 43.35 -20.47
N SER A 125 -6.82 44.02 -21.64
CA SER A 125 -7.71 44.20 -22.80
C SER A 125 -6.97 45.17 -23.78
N PRO A 126 -7.53 45.82 -24.84
CA PRO A 126 -8.49 45.41 -25.88
C PRO A 126 -8.05 45.83 -27.31
N THR A 127 -8.51 45.16 -28.37
CA THR A 127 -8.87 45.83 -29.65
C THR A 127 -9.85 45.00 -30.48
N SER A 128 -11.04 45.57 -30.70
CA SER A 128 -11.79 45.65 -31.97
C SER A 128 -12.02 44.38 -32.81
N GLY A 129 -13.29 44.01 -33.00
CA GLY A 129 -13.71 43.25 -34.18
C GLY A 129 -14.95 42.38 -33.97
N HIS A 130 -16.07 42.83 -34.55
CA HIS A 130 -17.35 42.13 -34.66
C HIS A 130 -17.24 40.67 -35.15
N ALA A 131 -17.95 39.73 -34.50
CA ALA A 131 -18.86 38.77 -35.15
C ALA A 131 -19.62 37.93 -34.11
N ARG A 132 -20.94 38.05 -34.12
CA ARG A 132 -21.87 37.27 -33.30
C ARG A 132 -22.09 35.93 -34.02
N VAL A 133 -21.65 34.81 -33.43
CA VAL A 133 -22.04 33.46 -33.87
C VAL A 133 -22.56 32.71 -32.65
N SER A 134 -23.86 32.44 -32.66
CA SER A 134 -24.54 31.61 -31.66
C SER A 134 -24.14 30.14 -31.87
N PHE A 135 -23.57 29.50 -30.85
CA PHE A 135 -23.40 28.06 -30.79
C PHE A 135 -24.19 27.47 -29.62
N GLY A 136 -24.95 26.42 -29.96
CA GLY A 136 -26.01 25.85 -29.15
C GLY A 136 -25.55 25.12 -27.90
N ALA A 137 -26.48 25.05 -26.96
CA ALA A 137 -26.41 24.25 -25.75
C ALA A 137 -26.17 22.76 -26.09
N LEU A 138 -25.04 22.22 -25.62
CA LEU A 138 -24.80 20.79 -25.56
C LEU A 138 -25.05 20.34 -24.12
N SER A 139 -26.22 19.73 -23.95
CA SER A 139 -26.64 18.95 -22.80
C SER A 139 -25.64 17.84 -22.52
N THR A 140 -25.06 17.81 -21.33
CA THR A 140 -24.37 16.65 -20.79
C THR A 140 -25.32 15.85 -19.90
N PRO A 141 -25.68 14.62 -20.27
CA PRO A 141 -26.07 13.61 -19.32
C PRO A 141 -25.04 12.47 -19.36
N SER A 142 -24.26 12.30 -18.30
CA SER A 142 -23.61 11.02 -18.03
C SER A 142 -23.85 10.63 -16.58
N ALA A 143 -24.87 9.80 -16.40
CA ALA A 143 -25.19 9.14 -15.17
C ALA A 143 -24.02 8.28 -14.65
N PRO A 144 -23.91 8.06 -13.33
CA PRO A 144 -22.96 7.11 -12.76
C PRO A 144 -23.32 5.68 -13.15
N TYR A 145 -22.32 4.94 -13.64
CA TYR A 145 -22.43 3.50 -13.94
C TYR A 145 -22.77 2.71 -12.67
N PRO A 146 -23.74 1.77 -12.74
CA PRO A 146 -24.12 0.94 -11.60
C PRO A 146 -23.13 -0.24 -11.44
N TYR A 147 -22.65 -0.44 -10.22
CA TYR A 147 -22.02 -1.70 -9.82
C TYR A 147 -23.03 -2.83 -9.96
N HIS A 148 -22.76 -3.80 -10.81
CA HIS A 148 -23.51 -5.04 -10.87
C HIS A 148 -23.24 -5.88 -9.62
N GLN A 149 -24.29 -6.11 -8.84
CA GLN A 149 -24.37 -7.17 -7.84
C GLN A 149 -24.17 -8.54 -8.51
N LEU A 150 -23.28 -9.36 -7.96
CA LEU A 150 -23.34 -10.82 -8.12
C LEU A 150 -23.24 -11.52 -6.77
N LYS A 151 -24.44 -11.82 -6.26
CA LYS A 151 -24.91 -13.11 -5.70
C LYS A 151 -24.11 -13.71 -4.55
N THR A 152 -24.64 -13.45 -3.36
CA THR A 152 -24.65 -14.39 -2.23
C THR A 152 -25.20 -15.74 -2.67
N LEU A 153 -24.36 -16.79 -2.68
CA LEU A 153 -24.86 -18.16 -2.69
C LEU A 153 -25.20 -18.55 -1.24
N GLN A 154 -26.49 -18.65 -0.96
CA GLN A 154 -27.01 -19.35 0.21
C GLN A 154 -26.48 -20.79 0.18
N ARG A 155 -25.63 -21.15 1.14
CA ARG A 155 -25.43 -22.57 1.48
C ARG A 155 -26.46 -22.93 2.53
N GLY A 156 -27.46 -23.68 2.08
CA GLY A 156 -28.55 -24.17 2.88
C GLY A 156 -28.09 -24.91 4.13
N GLU A 157 -28.91 -24.71 5.15
CA GLU A 157 -28.92 -25.39 6.43
C GLU A 157 -29.02 -26.90 6.21
N HIS A 158 -28.11 -27.66 6.82
CA HIS A 158 -28.39 -29.04 7.19
C HIS A 158 -28.38 -29.08 8.71
N VAL A 159 -29.59 -29.17 9.26
CA VAL A 159 -29.84 -29.57 10.64
C VAL A 159 -29.51 -31.06 10.72
N GLU A 160 -28.47 -31.42 11.48
CA GLU A 160 -28.46 -32.71 12.16
C GLU A 160 -28.08 -32.51 13.63
N THR A 161 -28.89 -33.17 14.43
CA THR A 161 -29.11 -33.01 15.85
C THR A 161 -28.01 -33.60 16.71
N SER A 162 -27.58 -32.82 17.70
CA SER A 162 -27.22 -33.19 19.08
C SER A 162 -27.08 -34.68 19.42
N ALA A 163 -25.87 -35.14 19.75
CA ALA A 163 -25.60 -35.92 20.97
C ALA A 163 -24.09 -36.19 21.17
N GLN A 164 -23.67 -36.18 22.44
CA GLN A 164 -22.44 -36.75 23.01
C GLN A 164 -21.14 -35.93 22.79
N ARG A 165 -20.85 -34.95 23.65
CA ARG A 165 -20.43 -35.06 25.07
C ARG A 165 -19.13 -35.85 25.23
N SER A 166 -18.09 -35.11 25.62
CA SER A 166 -17.00 -35.51 26.52
C SER A 166 -16.09 -36.66 26.09
N LEU A 167 -14.84 -36.36 25.77
CA LEU A 167 -13.69 -36.52 26.68
C LEU A 167 -12.38 -36.25 25.91
N ARG A 168 -11.73 -35.13 26.23
CA ARG A 168 -10.29 -34.97 26.03
C ARG A 168 -9.59 -35.98 26.95
N ARG A 169 -8.99 -37.03 26.39
CA ARG A 169 -7.95 -37.80 27.08
C ARG A 169 -6.57 -37.33 26.61
N ARG A 170 -5.74 -37.01 27.61
CA ARG A 170 -4.31 -36.71 27.52
C ARG A 170 -3.52 -37.97 27.10
N PRO A 171 -2.25 -37.80 26.65
CA PRO A 171 -1.44 -38.88 26.09
C PRO A 171 -0.94 -39.85 27.17
N GLU A 172 -1.03 -41.15 26.90
CA GLU A 172 -0.38 -42.19 27.69
C GLU A 172 1.05 -42.42 27.19
N ARG A 173 1.94 -42.57 28.18
CA ARG A 173 3.31 -43.02 28.03
C ARG A 173 3.28 -44.53 27.81
N ASP A 174 4.03 -45.03 26.84
CA ASP A 174 4.53 -46.40 26.90
C ASP A 174 6.05 -46.40 26.89
N ARG A 175 6.59 -46.93 27.98
CA ARG A 175 7.96 -47.38 28.16
C ARG A 175 8.03 -48.85 27.70
N ALA A 176 8.94 -49.15 26.79
CA ALA A 176 9.63 -50.44 26.71
C ALA A 176 10.97 -50.16 26.00
N SER A 177 12.10 -50.00 26.71
CA SER A 177 12.99 -51.04 27.24
C SER A 177 13.68 -51.87 26.16
N ASP A 178 14.90 -51.46 25.81
CA ASP A 178 16.04 -52.27 25.34
C ASP A 178 17.30 -51.44 25.71
N ILE A 179 18.03 -51.71 26.80
CA ILE A 179 19.06 -52.73 27.03
C ILE A 179 20.21 -52.67 26.01
N ALA A 180 21.43 -52.63 26.56
CA ALA A 180 22.78 -52.67 25.96
C ALA A 180 23.39 -51.29 25.61
N ALA A 181 24.59 -50.92 26.05
CA ALA A 181 25.52 -51.54 26.98
C ALA A 181 26.51 -50.45 27.44
N CYS A 182 26.81 -50.40 28.74
CA CYS A 182 28.11 -49.94 29.20
C CYS A 182 29.18 -50.88 28.63
N ALA A 183 30.25 -50.35 28.04
CA ALA A 183 31.62 -50.69 28.39
C ALA A 183 32.65 -50.05 27.44
N TYR A 184 33.80 -49.73 28.03
CA TYR A 184 35.07 -49.29 27.44
C TYR A 184 35.14 -47.82 26.98
N ALA A 185 35.64 -46.88 27.79
CA ALA A 185 36.96 -46.73 28.44
C ALA A 185 37.99 -46.04 27.55
N SER A 186 38.60 -45.01 28.16
CA SER A 186 39.84 -44.29 27.84
C SER A 186 39.80 -43.30 26.68
#